data_AF-A0A2E3JE51-F1
#
_entry.id   AF-A0A2E3JE51-F1
#
_cell.length_a   1.000
_cell.length_b   1.000
_cell.length_c   1.000
_cell.angle_alpha   90.00
_cell.angle_beta   90.00
_cell.angle_gamma   90.00
#
_symmetry.space_group_name_H-M   'P 1'
#
loop_
_entity.id
_entity.type
_entity.pdbx_description
1 polymer ?
#
loop_
_entity_poly.entity_id
_entity_poly.type
_entity_poly.pdbx_seq_one_letter_code
_entity_poly.pdbx_strand_id
1 'polypeptide(L)'
;MAKPIRALEAAEDGVVAAFELVLTPALFGFFGYLIDRWLETGPIFLALLAGIVAVYEIWKLWYTYTQKMKKYEEALPDAKGRELE
;
A
#
# COMPACT_ATOMS: atom_id res chain seq x y z
N MET A 1 18.00 3.57 -22.60
CA MET A 1 18.15 4.42 -21.40
C MET A 1 16.77 4.75 -20.86
N ALA A 2 16.41 4.33 -19.65
CA ALA A 2 15.18 4.79 -19.01
C ALA A 2 15.28 6.32 -18.83
N LYS A 3 14.29 7.04 -19.34
CA LYS A 3 14.25 8.51 -19.34
C LYS A 3 14.13 9.00 -17.88
N PRO A 4 14.97 9.94 -17.40
CA PRO A 4 15.05 10.32 -15.98
C PRO A 4 13.71 10.71 -15.34
N ILE A 5 12.76 11.20 -16.15
CA ILE A 5 11.37 11.52 -15.76
C ILE A 5 10.67 10.32 -15.11
N ARG A 6 10.84 9.08 -15.64
CA ARG A 6 10.17 7.89 -15.09
C ARG A 6 10.76 7.40 -13.77
N ALA A 7 12.05 7.65 -13.54
CA ALA A 7 12.69 7.31 -12.28
C ALA A 7 12.21 8.22 -11.15
N LEU A 8 11.92 9.49 -11.45
CA LEU A 8 11.36 10.44 -10.50
C LEU A 8 9.92 10.07 -10.12
N GLU A 9 9.09 9.73 -11.10
CA GLU A 9 7.70 9.29 -10.89
C GLU A 9 7.62 8.03 -10.00
N ALA A 10 8.49 7.04 -10.24
CA ALA A 10 8.57 5.84 -9.41
C ALA A 10 9.03 6.14 -7.97
N ALA A 11 9.91 7.12 -7.78
CA ALA A 11 10.35 7.54 -6.44
C ALA A 11 9.23 8.27 -5.69
N GLU A 12 8.46 9.12 -6.38
CA GLU A 12 7.29 9.81 -5.83
C GLU A 12 6.23 8.81 -5.34
N ASP A 13 5.85 7.84 -6.19
CA ASP A 13 4.92 6.76 -5.86
C ASP A 13 5.34 5.99 -4.60
N GLY A 14 6.64 5.68 -4.48
CA GLY A 14 7.19 4.95 -3.34
C GLY A 14 7.14 5.75 -2.03
N VAL A 15 7.44 7.05 -2.10
CA VAL A 15 7.37 7.96 -0.94
C VAL A 15 5.93 8.13 -0.47
N VAL A 16 4.99 8.33 -1.40
CA VAL A 16 3.56 8.45 -1.09
C VAL A 16 3.05 7.17 -0.41
N ALA A 17 3.39 6.01 -0.96
CA ALA A 17 2.99 4.72 -0.38
C ALA A 17 3.55 4.53 1.03
N ALA A 18 4.84 4.85 1.26
CA ALA A 18 5.46 4.75 2.57
C ALA A 18 4.82 5.72 3.58
N PHE A 19 4.48 6.92 3.14
CA PHE A 19 3.81 7.91 3.98
C PHE A 19 2.40 7.46 4.36
N GLU A 20 1.60 6.96 3.40
CA GLU A 20 0.25 6.46 3.66
C GLU A 20 0.27 5.25 4.62
N LEU A 21 1.23 4.34 4.43
CA LEU A 21 1.44 3.17 5.28
C LEU A 21 1.69 3.52 6.75
N VAL A 22 2.20 4.72 7.05
CA VAL A 22 2.45 5.19 8.42
C VAL A 22 1.36 6.14 8.90
N LEU A 23 1.02 7.15 8.09
CA LEU A 23 0.13 8.23 8.49
C LEU A 23 -1.29 7.72 8.73
N THR A 24 -1.82 6.87 7.84
CA THR A 24 -3.20 6.40 7.94
C THR A 24 -3.42 5.54 9.20
N PRO A 25 -2.59 4.50 9.48
CA PRO A 25 -2.71 3.77 10.75
C PRO A 25 -2.48 4.65 11.97
N ALA A 26 -1.55 5.61 11.91
CA ALA A 26 -1.27 6.52 13.02
C ALA A 26 -2.47 7.42 13.35
N LEU A 27 -3.16 7.95 12.33
CA LEU A 27 -4.38 8.74 12.50
C LEU A 27 -5.49 7.92 13.16
N PHE A 28 -5.73 6.70 12.68
CA PHE A 28 -6.72 5.81 13.27
C PHE A 28 -6.35 5.37 14.70
N GLY A 29 -5.06 5.11 14.95
CA GLY A 29 -4.54 4.84 16.28
C GLY A 29 -4.72 6.03 17.23
N PHE A 30 -4.53 7.26 16.74
CA PHE A 30 -4.79 8.48 17.51
C PHE A 30 -6.26 8.60 17.91
N PHE A 31 -7.21 8.33 17.00
CA PHE A 31 -8.63 8.29 17.37
C PHE A 31 -8.93 7.16 18.36
N GLY A 32 -8.32 5.99 18.19
CA GLY A 32 -8.41 4.90 19.16
C GLY A 32 -7.93 5.31 20.55
N TYR A 33 -6.82 6.02 20.63
CA TYR A 33 -6.28 6.57 21.87
C TYR A 33 -7.25 7.54 22.57
N LEU A 34 -7.92 8.43 21.81
CA LEU A 34 -8.90 9.35 22.37
C LEU A 34 -10.10 8.60 22.97
N ILE A 35 -10.58 7.56 22.29
CA ILE A 35 -11.66 6.69 22.78
C ILE A 35 -11.20 5.95 24.03
N ASP A 36 -10.00 5.39 24.00
CA ASP A 36 -9.38 4.69 25.12
C ASP A 36 -9.27 5.57 26.36
N ARG A 37 -8.93 6.85 26.18
CA ARG A 37 -8.84 7.82 27.28
C ARG A 37 -10.21 8.23 27.84
N TRP A 38 -11.23 8.26 27.00
CA TRP A 38 -12.60 8.64 27.38
C TRP A 38 -13.34 7.52 28.10
N LEU A 39 -13.11 6.27 27.68
CA LEU A 39 -13.80 5.08 28.22
C LEU A 39 -12.96 4.29 29.25
N GLU A 40 -11.73 4.73 29.53
CA GLU A 40 -10.78 4.07 30.42
C GLU A 40 -10.49 2.60 30.05
N THR A 41 -10.52 2.27 28.76
CA THR A 41 -10.39 0.89 28.25
C THR A 41 -8.96 0.37 28.18
N GLY A 42 -7.96 1.12 28.64
CA GLY A 42 -6.54 0.80 28.35
C GLY A 42 -6.25 1.01 26.86
N PRO A 43 -5.25 0.35 26.24
CA PRO A 43 -4.87 0.59 24.85
C PRO A 43 -5.63 -0.28 23.82
N ILE A 44 -6.92 -0.55 24.04
CA ILE A 44 -7.68 -1.52 23.22
C ILE A 44 -8.07 -0.93 21.87
N PHE A 45 -8.71 0.24 21.85
CA PHE A 45 -9.17 0.86 20.61
C PHE A 45 -7.99 1.36 19.76
N LEU A 46 -6.94 1.87 20.39
CA LEU A 46 -5.68 2.20 19.73
C LEU A 46 -5.14 0.98 18.97
N ALA A 47 -4.97 -0.16 19.67
CA ALA A 47 -4.41 -1.37 19.07
C ALA A 47 -5.29 -1.92 17.94
N LEU A 48 -6.61 -1.94 18.13
CA LEU A 48 -7.54 -2.44 17.13
C LEU A 48 -7.59 -1.55 15.89
N LEU A 49 -7.80 -0.24 16.05
CA LEU A 49 -7.93 0.66 14.91
C LEU A 49 -6.61 0.80 14.14
N ALA A 50 -5.50 1.02 14.83
CA ALA A 50 -4.18 1.09 14.18
C ALA A 50 -3.82 -0.25 13.52
N GLY A 51 -4.05 -1.37 14.21
CA GLY A 51 -3.70 -2.70 13.72
C GLY A 51 -4.50 -3.11 12.48
N ILE A 52 -5.81 -2.91 12.48
CA ILE A 52 -6.68 -3.24 11.33
C ILE A 52 -6.26 -2.41 10.11
N VAL A 53 -6.05 -1.11 10.28
CA VAL A 53 -5.67 -0.23 9.18
C VAL A 53 -4.27 -0.55 8.67
N ALA A 54 -3.31 -0.84 9.55
CA ALA A 54 -1.97 -1.26 9.15
C ALA A 54 -1.99 -2.56 8.33
N VAL A 55 -2.75 -3.57 8.76
CA VAL A 55 -2.92 -4.83 8.02
C VAL A 55 -3.55 -4.57 6.65
N TYR A 56 -4.57 -3.72 6.59
CA TYR A 56 -5.21 -3.33 5.32
C TYR A 56 -4.24 -2.63 4.37
N GLU A 57 -3.46 -1.64 4.85
CA GLU A 57 -2.49 -0.91 4.03
C GLU A 57 -1.40 -1.83 3.46
N ILE A 58 -0.87 -2.76 4.29
CA ILE A 58 0.09 -3.77 3.84
C ILE A 58 -0.51 -4.66 2.75
N TRP A 59 -1.75 -5.14 2.97
CA TRP A 59 -2.44 -5.96 1.99
C TRP A 59 -2.73 -5.18 0.69
N LYS A 60 -3.16 -3.93 0.79
CA LYS A 60 -3.43 -3.02 -0.34
C LYS A 60 -2.16 -2.81 -1.17
N LEU A 61 -1.02 -2.58 -0.52
CA LEU A 61 0.27 -2.41 -1.18
C LEU A 61 0.67 -3.66 -1.96
N TRP A 62 0.58 -4.83 -1.32
CA TRP A 62 0.89 -6.12 -1.94
C TRP A 62 -0.05 -6.45 -3.12
N TYR A 63 -1.36 -6.24 -2.93
CA TYR A 63 -2.36 -6.50 -3.97
C TYR A 63 -2.13 -5.58 -5.18
N THR A 64 -1.93 -4.28 -4.94
CA THR A 64 -1.67 -3.29 -5.99
C THR A 64 -0.42 -3.63 -6.79
N TYR A 65 0.66 -4.01 -6.11
CA TYR A 65 1.89 -4.47 -6.77
C TYR A 65 1.62 -5.69 -7.66
N THR A 66 0.93 -6.70 -7.13
CA THR A 66 0.59 -7.93 -7.86
C THR A 66 -0.24 -7.63 -9.12
N GLN A 67 -1.21 -6.72 -9.03
CA GLN A 67 -2.02 -6.30 -10.19
C GLN A 67 -1.19 -5.53 -11.23
N LYS A 68 -0.26 -4.67 -10.80
CA LYS A 68 0.68 -3.99 -11.72
C LYS A 68 1.53 -5.02 -12.48
N MET A 69 2.04 -6.04 -11.80
CA MET A 69 2.85 -7.11 -12.44
C MET A 69 2.07 -7.93 -13.46
N LYS A 70 0.84 -8.33 -13.14
CA LYS A 70 -0.03 -9.06 -14.09
C LYS A 70 -0.24 -8.29 -15.39
N LYS A 71 -0.44 -6.97 -15.32
CA LYS A 71 -0.57 -6.13 -16.52
C LYS A 71 0.71 -6.08 -17.35
N TYR A 72 1.88 -6.12 -16.71
CA TYR A 72 3.14 -6.19 -17.44
C TYR A 72 3.36 -7.55 -18.09
N GLU A 73 2.96 -8.64 -17.42
CA GLU A 73 2.98 -10.00 -17.98
C GLU A 73 2.07 -10.14 -19.20
N GLU A 74 0.85 -9.61 -19.15
CA GLU A 74 -0.10 -9.60 -20.27
C GLU A 74 0.37 -8.74 -21.46
N ALA A 75 1.15 -7.67 -21.19
CA ALA A 75 1.69 -6.79 -22.21
C ALA A 75 2.99 -7.33 -22.85
N LEU A 76 3.60 -8.37 -22.27
CA LEU A 76 4.77 -9.02 -22.85
C LEU A 76 4.31 -9.98 -23.98
N PRO A 77 4.99 -10.00 -25.14
CA PRO A 77 4.75 -11.01 -26.16
C PRO A 77 4.92 -12.41 -25.55
N ASP A 78 4.06 -13.36 -25.92
CA ASP A 78 4.17 -14.76 -25.49
C ASP A 78 5.62 -15.24 -25.73
N ALA A 79 6.28 -15.72 -24.67
CA ALA A 79 7.67 -16.19 -24.72
C ALA A 79 7.88 -17.33 -25.74
N LYS A 80 6.78 -17.85 -26.32
CA LYS A 80 6.76 -18.88 -27.35
C LYS A 80 6.80 -18.39 -28.80
N GLY A 81 6.80 -17.10 -29.10
CA GLY A 81 7.00 -16.60 -30.46
C GLY A 81 6.05 -17.20 -31.52
N ARG A 82 4.81 -17.56 -31.14
CA ARG A 82 3.81 -17.97 -32.12
C ARG A 82 3.15 -16.72 -32.68
N GLU A 83 3.67 -16.26 -33.81
CA GLU A 83 2.86 -15.59 -34.80
C GLU A 83 1.72 -16.56 -35.15
N LEU A 84 0.50 -16.24 -34.71
CA LEU A 84 -0.69 -16.93 -35.18
C LEU A 84 -1.10 -16.21 -36.46
N GLU A 85 -0.87 -16.91 -37.58
CA GLU A 85 -1.36 -16.58 -38.93
C GLU A 85 -2.88 -16.31 -38.94
#